data_AF-A0A512NSY2-F1
#
_entry.id   AF-A0A512NSY2-F1
#
_cell.length_a   1.000
_cell.length_b   1.000
_cell.length_c   1.000
_cell.angle_alpha   90.00
_cell.angle_beta   90.00
_cell.angle_gamma   90.00
#
_symmetry.space_group_name_H-M   'P 1'
#
loop_
_entity.id
_entity.type
_entity.pdbx_description
1 polymer ?
#
loop_
_entity_poly.entity_id
_entity_poly.type
_entity_poly.pdbx_seq_one_letter_code
_entity_poly.pdbx_strand_id
1 'polypeptide(L)'
;MRVLIIRPEREATTLAAALAERGHTPVIAPLFRLEFLHPPAEFSAALAACQAVLLTSANGARALAEASEQRGRAILAVGDTTASTAEGLGFSAVTSAAGDGEALAELARQRLNPKDGPLLHVSGREVAADLGALLQPAGFEVNRFVLYDAREETVLPDSARAALEARALDVVTFFSPRAASVFTSMVEDAGLTGNLRGVTAVAISPAALAPAAGLPFKAVVTAKRPSRQAVLDEIDRLAEAPVQGQATMSDTSIAPDDPANPPPAQPIIVRRGLGVVSAFVVGVLAAVIVLAAALISLPFWPQPARDLWRGQAAAPTPPTSGIDLQAVRADATTVANAAVDGARKELTARLDDLEKRLRAVSATAAERPAASAGHDPSIADLKSRVEALEQRPAASGAAPTPAPSNVEAEKEIAVLTREIAALRATLGALDQAVASQRDQAKALSDAVGARNSGEQKAMTAARASMVIGLAARLAGSIDAGVPFAPELNLLQPLAQGDAKLGEIVTALQPYAQTGVASRAALDEAFPAVAKAALAEDVADDSYGERLMGKLRGLVSLRRVGDVPGDTTEAKLARAEQALHAGDIAKAVELVKSLPPQTNKATTAWLAKADAHLAAKRSLDQLAGYAVNLLGAAR
;
A
#
# COMPACT_ATOMS: atom_id res chain seq x y z
N MET A 1 3.62 16.12 17.91
CA MET A 1 2.14 16.05 17.76
C MET A 1 1.75 14.82 16.95
N ARG A 2 0.56 14.25 17.19
CA ARG A 2 -0.04 13.16 16.40
C ARG A 2 -0.93 13.73 15.31
N VAL A 3 -0.61 13.44 14.05
CA VAL A 3 -1.16 14.11 12.86
C VAL A 3 -1.87 13.10 11.95
N LEU A 4 -3.18 13.26 11.76
CA LEU A 4 -4.00 12.44 10.87
C LEU A 4 -3.88 12.89 9.42
N ILE A 5 -3.52 11.96 8.54
CA ILE A 5 -3.34 12.17 7.10
C ILE A 5 -4.37 11.36 6.32
N ILE A 6 -5.29 12.06 5.65
CA ILE A 6 -6.41 11.47 4.90
C ILE A 6 -6.21 11.43 3.37
N ARG A 7 -4.98 11.72 2.92
CA ARG A 7 -4.63 11.72 1.48
C ARG A 7 -4.54 10.29 0.92
N PRO A 8 -4.62 10.11 -0.41
CA PRO A 8 -4.29 8.85 -1.07
C PRO A 8 -2.95 8.29 -0.60
N GLU A 9 -2.86 6.96 -0.47
CA GLU A 9 -1.79 6.25 0.23
C GLU A 9 -0.38 6.72 -0.14
N ARG A 10 -0.05 6.83 -1.43
CA ARG A 10 1.28 7.27 -1.87
C ARG A 10 1.64 8.67 -1.38
N GLU A 11 0.69 9.61 -1.45
CA GLU A 11 0.89 10.98 -0.99
C GLU A 11 0.91 11.07 0.53
N ALA A 12 0.11 10.23 1.19
CA ALA A 12 0.08 10.12 2.64
C ALA A 12 1.42 9.62 3.18
N THR A 13 2.03 8.62 2.55
CA THR A 13 3.35 8.08 2.93
C THR A 13 4.46 9.14 2.78
N THR A 14 4.49 9.88 1.67
CA THR A 14 5.47 10.97 1.50
C THR A 14 5.29 12.07 2.56
N LEU A 15 4.04 12.44 2.88
CA LEU A 15 3.76 13.42 3.91
C LEU A 15 4.09 12.90 5.32
N ALA A 16 3.82 11.62 5.58
CA ALA A 16 4.13 10.96 6.84
C ALA A 16 5.63 10.92 7.11
N ALA A 17 6.45 10.61 6.10
CA ALA A 17 7.91 10.66 6.20
C ALA A 17 8.39 12.07 6.58
N ALA A 18 7.92 13.10 5.87
CA ALA A 18 8.26 14.49 6.18
C ALA A 18 7.81 14.94 7.58
N LEU A 19 6.66 14.47 8.06
CA LEU A 19 6.18 14.74 9.42
C LEU A 19 7.03 14.02 10.48
N ALA A 20 7.42 12.78 10.22
CA ALA A 20 8.27 11.98 11.11
C ALA A 20 9.68 12.59 11.25
N GLU A 21 10.28 13.05 10.15
CA GLU A 21 11.56 13.77 10.15
C GLU A 21 11.53 15.04 11.00
N ARG A 22 10.35 15.66 11.14
CA ARG A 22 10.10 16.86 11.95
C ARG A 22 9.67 16.54 13.40
N GLY A 23 9.71 15.27 13.81
CA GLY A 23 9.38 14.85 15.18
C GLY A 23 7.88 14.70 15.47
N HIS A 24 7.02 14.71 14.44
CA HIS A 24 5.59 14.42 14.58
C HIS A 24 5.30 12.93 14.37
N THR A 25 4.20 12.45 14.96
CA THR A 25 3.74 11.06 14.81
C THR A 25 2.61 11.01 13.79
N PRO A 26 2.86 10.59 12.54
CA PRO A 26 1.81 10.50 11.52
C PRO A 26 0.85 9.33 11.78
N VAL A 27 -0.44 9.55 11.52
CA VAL A 27 -1.48 8.53 11.46
C VAL A 27 -2.03 8.52 10.03
N ILE A 28 -1.70 7.49 9.27
CA ILE A 28 -2.13 7.36 7.87
C ILE A 28 -3.52 6.71 7.84
N ALA A 29 -4.47 7.39 7.22
CA ALA A 29 -5.85 6.91 7.04
C ALA A 29 -6.42 7.39 5.69
N PRO A 30 -5.97 6.83 4.55
CA PRO A 30 -6.41 7.25 3.24
C PRO A 30 -7.93 7.08 3.10
N LEU A 31 -8.62 8.12 2.65
CA LEU A 31 -10.08 8.06 2.41
C LEU A 31 -10.43 7.72 0.96
N PHE A 32 -9.40 7.61 0.12
CA PHE A 32 -9.52 7.22 -1.28
C PHE A 32 -8.61 6.05 -1.55
N ARG A 33 -9.17 4.97 -2.07
CA ARG A 33 -8.44 3.78 -2.50
C ARG A 33 -8.39 3.72 -4.02
N LEU A 34 -7.23 3.36 -4.54
CA LEU A 34 -7.09 3.01 -5.94
C LEU A 34 -7.62 1.59 -6.16
N GLU A 35 -8.68 1.45 -6.96
CA GLU A 35 -9.23 0.17 -7.38
C GLU A 35 -8.82 -0.08 -8.83
N PHE A 36 -8.13 -1.18 -9.11
CA PHE A 36 -7.89 -1.63 -10.49
C PHE A 36 -9.11 -2.40 -10.98
N LEU A 37 -9.66 -1.97 -12.11
CA LEU A 37 -10.86 -2.54 -12.69
C LEU A 37 -10.50 -3.68 -13.64
N HIS A 38 -11.39 -4.67 -13.75
CA HIS A 38 -11.22 -5.73 -14.72
C HIS A 38 -11.32 -5.16 -16.16
N PRO A 39 -10.37 -5.49 -17.06
CA PRO A 39 -10.45 -5.01 -18.44
C PRO A 39 -11.68 -5.60 -19.14
N PRO A 40 -12.37 -4.82 -19.99
CA PRO A 40 -13.49 -5.33 -20.77
C PRO A 40 -12.99 -6.32 -21.85
N ALA A 41 -13.88 -7.15 -22.39
CA ALA A 41 -13.51 -8.27 -23.28
C ALA A 41 -12.75 -7.83 -24.54
N GLU A 42 -13.08 -6.66 -25.08
CA GLU A 42 -12.45 -6.08 -26.25
C GLU A 42 -11.05 -5.47 -25.99
N PHE A 43 -10.65 -5.33 -24.73
CA PHE A 43 -9.38 -4.68 -24.36
C PHE A 43 -8.17 -5.40 -24.95
N SER A 44 -8.12 -6.73 -24.84
CA SER A 44 -6.98 -7.51 -25.33
C SER A 44 -6.84 -7.41 -26.85
N ALA A 45 -7.96 -7.36 -27.59
CA ALA A 45 -7.96 -7.19 -29.03
C ALA A 45 -7.51 -5.77 -29.42
N ALA A 46 -8.00 -4.75 -28.70
CA ALA A 46 -7.59 -3.36 -28.90
C ALA A 46 -6.10 -3.14 -28.60
N LEU A 47 -5.55 -3.76 -27.56
CA LEU A 47 -4.12 -3.69 -27.23
C LEU A 47 -3.25 -4.39 -28.28
N ALA A 48 -3.74 -5.47 -28.88
CA ALA A 48 -3.05 -6.15 -29.98
C ALA A 48 -3.13 -5.38 -31.30
N ALA A 49 -4.19 -4.59 -31.52
CA ALA A 49 -4.39 -3.82 -32.74
C ALA A 49 -3.76 -2.41 -32.69
N CYS A 50 -3.49 -1.88 -31.50
CA CYS A 50 -3.01 -0.51 -31.37
C CYS A 50 -1.55 -0.33 -31.82
N GLN A 51 -1.25 0.84 -32.36
CA GLN A 51 0.13 1.24 -32.68
C GLN A 51 0.88 1.72 -31.42
N ALA A 52 0.18 2.36 -30.48
CA ALA A 52 0.75 2.83 -29.22
C ALA A 52 -0.30 2.93 -28.11
N VAL A 53 0.18 2.88 -26.87
CA VAL A 53 -0.61 3.09 -25.65
C VAL A 53 -0.29 4.47 -25.07
N LEU A 54 -1.33 5.24 -24.75
CA LEU A 54 -1.24 6.56 -24.13
C LEU A 54 -1.49 6.43 -22.62
N LEU A 55 -0.60 6.98 -21.80
CA LEU A 55 -0.69 6.96 -20.34
C LEU A 55 -0.65 8.39 -19.77
N THR A 56 -1.75 8.80 -19.14
CA THR A 56 -1.88 10.11 -18.47
C THR A 56 -1.56 10.08 -16.98
N SER A 57 -1.25 8.90 -16.44
CA SER A 57 -0.92 8.73 -15.02
C SER A 57 -0.07 7.49 -14.81
N ALA A 58 0.80 7.53 -13.80
CA ALA A 58 1.51 6.36 -13.31
C ALA A 58 0.57 5.22 -12.88
N ASN A 59 -0.67 5.54 -12.47
CA ASN A 59 -1.69 4.53 -12.18
C ASN A 59 -2.19 3.84 -13.44
N GLY A 60 -2.20 4.53 -14.59
CA GLY A 60 -2.49 3.91 -15.89
C GLY A 60 -1.44 2.88 -16.28
N ALA A 61 -0.16 3.14 -16.00
CA ALA A 61 0.91 2.16 -16.22
C ALA A 61 0.73 0.90 -15.38
N ARG A 62 0.37 1.05 -14.09
CA ARG A 62 0.08 -0.08 -13.20
C ARG A 62 -1.15 -0.86 -13.62
N ALA A 63 -2.23 -0.15 -13.95
CA ALA A 63 -3.47 -0.76 -14.40
C ALA A 63 -3.27 -1.55 -15.70
N LEU A 64 -2.49 -1.03 -16.64
CA LEU A 64 -2.10 -1.74 -17.86
C LEU A 64 -1.28 -3.00 -17.56
N ALA A 65 -0.31 -2.91 -16.65
CA ALA A 65 0.54 -4.04 -16.27
C ALA A 65 -0.25 -5.17 -15.60
N GLU A 66 -1.28 -4.82 -14.81
CA GLU A 66 -2.20 -5.76 -14.17
C GLU A 66 -3.19 -6.37 -15.18
N ALA A 67 -3.69 -5.56 -16.11
CA ALA A 67 -4.69 -5.97 -17.09
C ALA A 67 -4.13 -6.84 -18.24
N SER A 68 -2.81 -6.85 -18.46
CA SER A 68 -2.18 -7.64 -19.51
C SER A 68 -0.71 -7.93 -19.20
N GLU A 69 -0.22 -9.09 -19.64
CA GLU A 69 1.21 -9.41 -19.62
C GLU A 69 1.97 -8.88 -20.85
N GLN A 70 1.28 -8.32 -21.85
CA GLN A 70 1.93 -7.79 -23.05
C GLN A 70 2.77 -6.54 -22.72
N ARG A 71 4.05 -6.54 -23.12
CA ARG A 71 5.01 -5.44 -22.90
C ARG A 71 5.62 -4.84 -24.18
N GLY A 72 5.24 -5.35 -25.35
CA GLY A 72 5.87 -5.00 -26.64
C GLY A 72 5.32 -3.76 -27.35
N ARG A 73 4.24 -3.14 -26.85
CA ARG A 73 3.64 -1.96 -27.48
C ARG A 73 4.35 -0.69 -27.03
N ALA A 74 4.54 0.25 -27.96
CA ALA A 74 5.08 1.56 -27.64
C ALA A 74 4.15 2.31 -26.68
N ILE A 75 4.72 2.99 -25.69
CA ILE A 75 4.00 3.77 -24.69
C ILE A 75 4.41 5.23 -24.81
N LEU A 76 3.42 6.11 -24.95
CA LEU A 76 3.59 7.55 -24.79
C LEU A 76 3.02 7.94 -23.43
N ALA A 77 3.88 8.46 -22.56
CA ALA A 77 3.54 8.86 -21.20
C ALA A 77 3.48 10.38 -21.10
N VAL A 78 2.52 10.91 -20.32
CA VAL A 78 2.33 12.35 -20.14
C VAL A 78 3.56 13.06 -19.52
N GLY A 79 4.28 12.36 -18.64
CA GLY A 79 5.44 12.92 -17.95
C GLY A 79 6.35 11.84 -17.36
N ASP A 80 7.51 12.26 -16.87
CA ASP A 80 8.64 11.38 -16.54
C ASP A 80 8.32 10.40 -15.40
N THR A 81 7.48 10.80 -14.45
CA THR A 81 7.02 9.88 -13.38
C THR A 81 6.17 8.74 -13.93
N THR A 82 5.33 9.03 -14.94
CA THR A 82 4.52 8.01 -15.59
C THR A 82 5.40 7.10 -16.45
N ALA A 83 6.36 7.67 -17.17
CA ALA A 83 7.31 6.93 -18.00
C ALA A 83 8.16 5.97 -17.15
N SER A 84 8.85 6.48 -16.14
CA SER A 84 9.67 5.67 -15.21
C SER A 84 8.85 4.58 -14.48
N THR A 85 7.58 4.84 -14.16
CA THR A 85 6.70 3.82 -13.59
C THR A 85 6.43 2.70 -14.60
N ALA A 86 6.17 3.02 -15.87
CA ALA A 86 5.98 2.01 -16.90
C ALA A 86 7.28 1.20 -17.15
N GLU A 87 8.42 1.87 -17.24
CA GLU A 87 9.72 1.20 -17.39
C GLU A 87 10.00 0.22 -16.25
N GLY A 88 9.74 0.63 -15.00
CA GLY A 88 9.88 -0.23 -13.82
C GLY A 88 8.93 -1.44 -13.79
N LEU A 89 7.85 -1.42 -14.60
CA LEU A 89 6.90 -2.53 -14.76
C LEU A 89 7.23 -3.42 -15.98
N GLY A 90 8.38 -3.22 -16.60
CA GLY A 90 8.90 -4.03 -17.71
C GLY A 90 8.49 -3.57 -19.10
N PHE A 91 7.90 -2.39 -19.26
CA PHE A 91 7.66 -1.79 -20.58
C PHE A 91 8.97 -1.17 -21.09
N SER A 92 9.44 -1.61 -22.27
CA SER A 92 10.76 -1.21 -22.79
C SER A 92 10.72 -0.04 -23.77
N ALA A 93 9.58 0.20 -24.42
CA ALA A 93 9.43 1.25 -25.43
C ALA A 93 8.57 2.39 -24.89
N VAL A 94 9.10 3.18 -23.94
CA VAL A 94 8.38 4.26 -23.27
C VAL A 94 8.97 5.63 -23.66
N THR A 95 8.13 6.61 -23.99
CA THR A 95 8.55 8.00 -24.27
C THR A 95 7.73 8.97 -23.45
N SER A 96 8.38 9.91 -22.76
CA SER A 96 7.74 10.96 -21.97
C SER A 96 7.49 12.21 -22.83
N ALA A 97 6.31 12.81 -22.68
CA ALA A 97 5.98 14.12 -23.22
C ALA A 97 6.44 15.27 -22.31
N ALA A 98 6.91 14.97 -21.08
CA ALA A 98 7.37 15.94 -20.08
C ALA A 98 6.41 17.13 -19.84
N GLY A 99 5.09 16.87 -19.89
CA GLY A 99 4.08 17.91 -19.84
C GLY A 99 2.71 17.42 -19.37
N ASP A 100 1.65 17.84 -20.04
CA ASP A 100 0.26 17.51 -19.75
C ASP A 100 -0.41 16.78 -20.94
N GLY A 101 -1.74 16.64 -20.90
CA GLY A 101 -2.49 15.96 -21.96
C GLY A 101 -2.32 16.60 -23.34
N GLU A 102 -2.09 17.92 -23.42
CA GLU A 102 -1.84 18.59 -24.70
C GLU A 102 -0.43 18.28 -25.21
N ALA A 103 0.58 18.31 -24.33
CA ALA A 103 1.94 17.90 -24.67
C ALA A 103 1.99 16.44 -25.13
N LEU A 104 1.22 15.54 -24.49
CA LEU A 104 1.10 14.14 -24.90
C LEU A 104 0.44 14.00 -26.27
N ALA A 105 -0.62 14.75 -26.53
CA ALA A 105 -1.27 14.75 -27.85
C ALA A 105 -0.31 15.26 -28.94
N GLU A 106 0.46 16.30 -28.65
CA GLU A 106 1.45 16.84 -29.58
C GLU A 106 2.58 15.84 -29.85
N LEU A 107 3.09 15.16 -28.80
CA LEU A 107 4.07 14.09 -28.96
C LEU A 107 3.53 12.95 -29.86
N ALA A 108 2.26 12.56 -29.68
CA ALA A 108 1.64 11.54 -30.53
C ALA A 108 1.56 11.99 -31.99
N ARG A 109 1.19 13.24 -32.28
CA ARG A 109 1.17 13.79 -33.65
C ARG A 109 2.54 13.81 -34.32
N GLN A 110 3.60 14.05 -33.55
CA GLN A 110 4.97 14.13 -34.07
C GLN A 110 5.58 12.75 -34.33
N ARG A 111 5.21 11.74 -33.54
CA ARG A 111 5.86 10.43 -33.53
C ARG A 111 5.09 9.33 -34.25
N LEU A 112 3.77 9.46 -34.34
CA LEU A 112 2.88 8.42 -34.84
C LEU A 112 2.19 8.88 -36.13
N ASN A 113 1.71 7.92 -36.91
CA ASN A 113 0.94 8.17 -38.12
C ASN A 113 -0.47 7.62 -37.93
N PRO A 114 -1.54 8.41 -38.16
CA PRO A 114 -2.92 7.93 -38.04
C PRO A 114 -3.23 6.67 -38.87
N LYS A 115 -2.49 6.44 -39.97
CA LYS A 115 -2.67 5.29 -40.85
C LYS A 115 -2.12 3.97 -40.30
N ASP A 116 -1.27 4.02 -39.27
CA ASP A 116 -0.58 2.85 -38.72
C ASP A 116 -1.42 2.09 -37.68
N GLY A 117 -2.61 2.60 -37.35
CA GLY A 117 -3.60 1.94 -36.48
C GLY A 117 -4.14 2.84 -35.37
N PRO A 118 -5.06 2.33 -34.54
CA PRO A 118 -5.63 3.11 -33.43
C PRO A 118 -4.64 3.29 -32.28
N LEU A 119 -4.89 4.30 -31.45
CA LEU A 119 -4.22 4.52 -30.18
C LEU A 119 -5.08 3.97 -29.05
N LEU A 120 -4.45 3.40 -28.03
CA LEU A 120 -5.14 2.92 -26.84
C LEU A 120 -4.85 3.85 -25.66
N HIS A 121 -5.85 4.47 -25.06
CA HIS A 121 -5.67 5.30 -23.87
C HIS A 121 -6.13 4.54 -22.62
N VAL A 122 -5.19 4.20 -21.74
CA VAL A 122 -5.52 3.65 -20.42
C VAL A 122 -5.72 4.82 -19.45
N SER A 123 -6.92 4.92 -18.89
CA SER A 123 -7.29 6.03 -18.02
C SER A 123 -7.98 5.60 -16.74
N GLY A 124 -8.12 6.55 -15.82
CA GLY A 124 -9.07 6.45 -14.71
C GLY A 124 -10.49 6.74 -15.19
N ARG A 125 -11.48 6.56 -14.30
CA ARG A 125 -12.87 6.94 -14.56
C ARG A 125 -12.99 8.45 -14.82
N GLU A 126 -12.32 9.23 -14.00
CA GLU A 126 -12.12 10.67 -14.18
C GLU A 126 -10.86 10.94 -15.01
N VAL A 127 -10.93 11.89 -15.95
CA VAL A 127 -9.80 12.32 -16.79
C VAL A 127 -9.68 13.83 -16.80
N ALA A 128 -8.45 14.34 -16.74
CA ALA A 128 -8.16 15.78 -16.78
C ALA A 128 -8.20 16.35 -18.21
N ALA A 129 -7.94 15.51 -19.21
CA ALA A 129 -7.95 15.88 -20.63
C ALA A 129 -8.52 14.74 -21.47
N ASP A 130 -9.33 15.08 -22.47
CA ASP A 130 -9.87 14.14 -23.44
C ASP A 130 -8.91 13.99 -24.63
N LEU A 131 -8.03 13.00 -24.55
CA LEU A 131 -7.06 12.70 -25.61
C LEU A 131 -7.74 12.31 -26.93
N GLY A 132 -8.96 11.75 -26.90
CA GLY A 132 -9.70 11.43 -28.10
C GLY A 132 -10.07 12.69 -28.86
N ALA A 133 -10.67 13.66 -28.16
CA ALA A 133 -11.02 14.96 -28.74
C ALA A 133 -9.78 15.75 -29.22
N LEU A 134 -8.65 15.65 -28.53
CA LEU A 134 -7.42 16.36 -28.89
C LEU A 134 -6.71 15.77 -30.14
N LEU A 135 -6.86 14.48 -30.39
CA LEU A 135 -6.17 13.76 -31.46
C LEU A 135 -7.05 13.50 -32.69
N GLN A 136 -8.37 13.55 -32.54
CA GLN A 136 -9.33 13.40 -33.63
C GLN A 136 -9.10 14.39 -34.80
N PRO A 137 -8.81 15.70 -34.58
CA PRO A 137 -8.54 16.62 -35.69
C PRO A 137 -7.30 16.27 -36.52
N ALA A 138 -6.35 15.54 -35.93
CA ALA A 138 -5.18 15.03 -36.62
C ALA A 138 -5.42 13.65 -37.28
N GLY A 139 -6.64 13.13 -37.21
CA GLY A 139 -7.07 11.89 -37.86
C GLY A 139 -6.83 10.61 -37.06
N PHE A 140 -6.35 10.71 -35.82
CA PHE A 140 -6.13 9.52 -34.98
C PHE A 140 -7.44 9.02 -34.37
N GLU A 141 -7.58 7.70 -34.36
CA GLU A 141 -8.60 7.00 -33.58
C GLU A 141 -8.03 6.66 -32.19
N VAL A 142 -8.73 7.02 -31.12
CA VAL A 142 -8.29 6.78 -29.74
C VAL A 142 -9.33 5.96 -28.98
N ASN A 143 -8.97 4.72 -28.65
CA ASN A 143 -9.78 3.80 -27.87
C ASN A 143 -9.44 3.95 -26.39
N ARG A 144 -10.35 4.60 -25.63
CA ARG A 144 -10.20 4.82 -24.20
C ARG A 144 -10.73 3.65 -23.39
N PHE A 145 -9.90 3.11 -22.50
CA PHE A 145 -10.26 2.07 -21.54
C PHE A 145 -10.06 2.54 -20.11
N VAL A 146 -11.13 2.44 -19.31
CA VAL A 146 -11.11 2.78 -17.89
C VAL A 146 -10.68 1.56 -17.09
N LEU A 147 -9.42 1.54 -16.65
CA LEU A 147 -8.84 0.38 -15.95
C LEU A 147 -8.55 0.62 -14.46
N TYR A 148 -8.80 1.83 -13.97
CA TYR A 148 -8.71 2.11 -12.54
C TYR A 148 -9.71 3.18 -12.11
N ASP A 149 -10.01 3.19 -10.83
CA ASP A 149 -10.90 4.15 -10.20
C ASP A 149 -10.35 4.60 -8.85
N ALA A 150 -10.66 5.84 -8.46
CA ALA A 150 -10.40 6.34 -7.13
C ALA A 150 -11.70 6.23 -6.33
N ARG A 151 -11.86 5.13 -5.59
CA ARG A 151 -13.04 4.88 -4.75
C ARG A 151 -12.90 5.59 -3.42
N GLU A 152 -13.99 6.19 -2.98
CA GLU A 152 -14.14 6.67 -1.62
C GLU A 152 -14.35 5.47 -0.69
N GLU A 153 -13.70 5.49 0.47
CA GLU A 153 -14.03 4.54 1.52
C GLU A 153 -15.48 4.78 1.98
N THR A 154 -16.16 3.74 2.46
CA THR A 154 -17.53 3.86 3.00
C THR A 154 -17.56 3.99 4.51
N VAL A 155 -16.43 3.71 5.15
CA VAL A 155 -16.27 3.71 6.61
C VAL A 155 -14.95 4.38 6.95
N LEU A 156 -14.94 5.16 8.03
CA LEU A 156 -13.71 5.77 8.54
C LEU A 156 -12.65 4.67 8.81
N PRO A 157 -11.43 4.76 8.24
CA PRO A 157 -10.40 3.75 8.46
C PRO A 157 -10.09 3.54 9.95
N ASP A 158 -9.82 2.29 10.34
CA ASP A 158 -9.64 1.90 11.74
C ASP A 158 -8.54 2.69 12.46
N SER A 159 -7.47 3.08 11.74
CA SER A 159 -6.39 3.91 12.27
C SER A 159 -6.88 5.30 12.70
N ALA A 160 -7.75 5.93 11.90
CA ALA A 160 -8.37 7.20 12.21
C ALA A 160 -9.41 7.04 13.32
N ARG A 161 -10.27 6.03 13.24
CA ARG A 161 -11.30 5.73 14.24
C ARG A 161 -10.69 5.53 15.62
N ALA A 162 -9.73 4.61 15.75
CA ALA A 162 -9.09 4.31 17.02
C ALA A 162 -8.36 5.55 17.60
N ALA A 163 -7.71 6.35 16.76
CA ALA A 163 -7.02 7.55 17.20
C ALA A 163 -7.99 8.66 17.65
N LEU A 164 -9.14 8.81 17.00
CA LEU A 164 -10.21 9.72 17.40
C LEU A 164 -10.90 9.25 18.69
N GLU A 165 -11.23 7.96 18.80
CA GLU A 165 -11.85 7.37 19.99
C GLU A 165 -10.96 7.51 21.23
N ALA A 166 -9.66 7.26 21.07
CA ALA A 166 -8.66 7.45 22.12
C ALA A 166 -8.34 8.93 22.42
N ARG A 167 -8.92 9.88 21.67
CA ARG A 167 -8.59 11.33 21.73
C ARG A 167 -7.08 11.59 21.64
N ALA A 168 -6.40 10.78 20.84
CA ALA A 168 -4.95 10.81 20.68
C ALA A 168 -4.51 11.59 19.43
N LEU A 169 -5.40 12.35 18.80
CA LEU A 169 -5.08 13.18 17.64
C LEU A 169 -4.96 14.63 18.06
N ASP A 170 -3.88 15.28 17.63
CA ASP A 170 -3.69 16.71 17.82
C ASP A 170 -4.12 17.49 16.56
N VAL A 171 -3.85 16.94 15.37
CA VAL A 171 -4.10 17.59 14.07
C VAL A 171 -4.72 16.63 13.07
N VAL A 172 -5.59 17.14 12.20
CA VAL A 172 -6.00 16.50 10.94
C VAL A 172 -5.69 17.41 9.75
N THR A 173 -5.18 16.84 8.65
CA THR A 173 -4.79 17.61 7.46
C THR A 173 -5.79 17.53 6.31
N PHE A 174 -6.16 18.66 5.71
CA PHE A 174 -7.08 18.74 4.57
C PHE A 174 -6.42 19.36 3.33
N PHE A 175 -6.36 18.59 2.24
CA PHE A 175 -5.72 19.02 0.99
C PHE A 175 -6.70 19.24 -0.17
N SER A 176 -7.96 18.83 -0.02
CA SER A 176 -8.99 19.06 -1.03
C SER A 176 -10.39 19.14 -0.40
N PRO A 177 -11.33 19.89 -1.00
CA PRO A 177 -12.72 19.94 -0.54
C PRO A 177 -13.37 18.55 -0.56
N ARG A 178 -13.07 17.74 -1.59
CA ARG A 178 -13.59 16.38 -1.71
C ARG A 178 -13.20 15.51 -0.52
N ALA A 179 -11.91 15.53 -0.13
CA ALA A 179 -11.44 14.78 1.03
C ALA A 179 -12.07 15.27 2.34
N ALA A 180 -12.26 16.58 2.48
CA ALA A 180 -12.95 17.15 3.64
C ALA A 180 -14.41 16.69 3.72
N SER A 181 -15.13 16.66 2.60
CA SER A 181 -16.52 16.19 2.56
C SER A 181 -16.64 14.73 2.98
N VAL A 182 -15.79 13.86 2.42
CA VAL A 182 -15.78 12.42 2.76
C VAL A 182 -15.46 12.23 4.25
N PHE A 183 -14.45 12.95 4.76
CA PHE A 183 -14.12 12.91 6.18
C PHE A 183 -15.28 13.36 7.08
N THR A 184 -15.94 14.47 6.73
CA THR A 184 -17.10 14.99 7.47
C THR A 184 -18.19 13.93 7.57
N SER A 185 -18.62 13.38 6.43
CA SER A 185 -19.66 12.33 6.40
C SER A 185 -19.27 11.12 7.24
N MET A 186 -18.03 10.62 7.10
CA MET A 186 -17.58 9.45 7.86
C MET A 186 -17.49 9.68 9.36
N VAL A 187 -17.10 10.88 9.80
CA VAL A 187 -17.02 11.21 11.23
C VAL A 187 -18.41 11.39 11.82
N GLU A 188 -19.34 11.97 11.07
CA GLU A 188 -20.75 12.11 11.45
C GLU A 188 -21.42 10.73 11.54
N ASP A 189 -21.27 9.89 10.52
CA ASP A 189 -21.81 8.52 10.48
C ASP A 189 -21.24 7.65 11.61
N ALA A 190 -19.96 7.85 11.96
CA ALA A 190 -19.32 7.16 13.08
C ALA A 190 -19.71 7.74 14.46
N GLY A 191 -20.43 8.87 14.52
CA GLY A 191 -20.76 9.55 15.78
C GLY A 191 -19.55 10.14 16.52
N LEU A 192 -18.44 10.38 15.81
CA LEU A 192 -17.17 10.84 16.40
C LEU A 192 -16.97 12.36 16.34
N THR A 193 -17.97 13.12 15.90
CA THR A 193 -17.92 14.59 15.78
C THR A 193 -17.47 15.27 17.07
N GLY A 194 -17.92 14.79 18.24
CA GLY A 194 -17.53 15.35 19.54
C GLY A 194 -16.04 15.17 19.88
N ASN A 195 -15.38 14.16 19.30
CA ASN A 195 -13.98 13.86 19.55
C ASN A 195 -13.04 14.84 18.83
N LEU A 196 -13.54 15.63 17.88
CA LEU A 196 -12.78 16.65 17.16
C LEU A 196 -12.50 17.91 17.99
N ARG A 197 -13.15 18.09 19.14
CA ARG A 197 -12.96 19.27 20.02
C ARG A 197 -11.54 19.45 20.56
N GLY A 198 -10.75 18.37 20.59
CA GLY A 198 -9.33 18.43 20.94
C GLY A 198 -8.40 18.60 19.75
N VAL A 199 -8.92 18.48 18.52
CA VAL A 199 -8.15 18.36 17.27
C VAL A 199 -8.14 19.69 16.53
N THR A 200 -6.97 20.09 16.03
CA THR A 200 -6.83 21.24 15.13
C THR A 200 -6.91 20.79 13.67
N ALA A 201 -7.78 21.42 12.89
CA ALA A 201 -7.83 21.20 11.45
C ALA A 201 -6.81 22.10 10.75
N VAL A 202 -5.89 21.51 10.00
CA VAL A 202 -4.90 22.23 9.18
C VAL A 202 -5.21 21.97 7.71
N ALA A 203 -5.45 23.02 6.93
CA ALA A 203 -5.80 22.90 5.52
C ALA A 203 -4.83 23.64 4.60
N ILE A 204 -4.64 23.11 3.38
CA ILE A 204 -3.83 23.76 2.34
C ILE A 204 -4.43 25.09 1.86
N SER A 205 -5.75 25.26 2.02
CA SER A 205 -6.48 26.48 1.68
C SER A 205 -7.82 26.53 2.41
N PRO A 206 -8.46 27.70 2.52
CA PRO A 206 -9.82 27.82 3.07
C PRO A 206 -10.84 26.97 2.29
N ALA A 207 -10.72 26.92 0.95
CA ALA A 207 -11.61 26.13 0.11
C ALA A 207 -11.52 24.63 0.41
N ALA A 208 -10.31 24.11 0.66
CA ALA A 208 -10.11 22.71 1.01
C ALA A 208 -10.81 22.31 2.32
N LEU A 209 -10.99 23.25 3.25
CA LEU A 209 -11.60 23.00 4.54
C LEU A 209 -13.11 23.30 4.59
N ALA A 210 -13.64 24.03 3.61
CA ALA A 210 -15.03 24.50 3.66
C ALA A 210 -16.07 23.40 3.99
N PRO A 211 -15.98 22.16 3.46
CA PRO A 211 -16.90 21.08 3.82
C PRO A 211 -16.80 20.55 5.26
N ALA A 212 -15.69 20.84 5.94
CA ALA A 212 -15.44 20.47 7.34
C ALA A 212 -15.57 21.64 8.31
N ALA A 213 -15.98 22.83 7.84
CA ALA A 213 -16.08 24.04 8.66
C ALA A 213 -17.15 23.95 9.78
N GLY A 214 -18.17 23.10 9.60
CA GLY A 214 -19.21 22.86 10.60
C GLY A 214 -18.81 21.91 11.73
N LEU A 215 -17.66 21.24 11.62
CA LEU A 215 -17.18 20.31 12.64
C LEU A 215 -16.55 21.07 13.82
N PRO A 216 -16.69 20.57 15.07
CA PRO A 216 -16.30 21.29 16.26
C PRO A 216 -14.79 21.13 16.56
N PHE A 217 -13.93 21.55 15.63
CA PHE A 217 -12.48 21.53 15.83
C PHE A 217 -12.03 22.50 16.94
N LYS A 218 -10.95 22.16 17.65
CA LYS A 218 -10.30 23.05 18.63
C LYS A 218 -9.89 24.39 18.00
N ALA A 219 -9.32 24.29 16.81
CA ALA A 219 -8.90 25.42 16.01
C ALA A 219 -8.89 25.01 14.53
N VAL A 220 -9.04 26.01 13.67
CA VAL A 220 -8.97 25.88 12.23
C VAL A 220 -7.82 26.74 11.74
N VAL A 221 -6.92 26.14 10.97
CA VAL A 221 -5.72 26.80 10.46
C VAL A 221 -5.57 26.51 8.98
N THR A 222 -5.32 27.56 8.20
CA THR A 222 -5.09 27.46 6.76
C THR A 222 -3.68 27.91 6.44
N ALA A 223 -3.00 27.17 5.57
CA ALA A 223 -1.67 27.53 5.12
C ALA A 223 -1.67 28.87 4.37
N LYS A 224 -0.65 29.71 4.59
CA LYS A 224 -0.51 31.01 3.92
C LYS A 224 -0.39 30.90 2.40
N ARG A 225 0.06 29.75 1.90
CA ARG A 225 0.21 29.42 0.48
C ARG A 225 -0.24 27.99 0.24
N PRO A 226 -0.86 27.67 -0.91
CA PRO A 226 -1.37 26.33 -1.20
C PRO A 226 -0.23 25.38 -1.59
N SER A 227 0.65 25.10 -0.63
CA SER A 227 1.82 24.24 -0.82
C SER A 227 1.95 23.26 0.34
N ARG A 228 2.50 22.07 0.06
CA ARG A 228 2.78 21.05 1.09
C ARG A 228 3.68 21.61 2.19
N GLN A 229 4.71 22.36 1.81
CA GLN A 229 5.65 22.95 2.77
C GLN A 229 4.95 23.88 3.74
N ALA A 230 4.07 24.76 3.25
CA ALA A 230 3.35 25.68 4.11
C ALA A 230 2.39 24.99 5.09
N VAL A 231 1.85 23.81 4.75
CA VAL A 231 1.08 22.98 5.70
C VAL A 231 1.98 22.38 6.77
N LEU A 232 3.17 21.90 6.41
CA LEU A 232 4.15 21.38 7.37
C LEU A 232 4.63 22.48 8.34
N ASP A 233 5.01 23.65 7.81
CA ASP A 233 5.45 24.78 8.61
C ASP A 233 4.38 25.23 9.63
N GLU A 234 3.11 25.10 9.27
CA GLU A 234 1.99 25.42 10.14
C GLU A 234 1.81 24.40 11.27
N ILE A 235 2.04 23.12 10.99
CA ILE A 235 2.00 22.04 12.01
C ILE A 235 3.14 22.22 13.02
N ASP A 236 4.34 22.56 12.57
CA ASP A 236 5.48 22.86 13.43
C ASP A 236 5.18 24.05 14.36
N ARG A 237 4.65 25.14 13.79
CA ARG A 237 4.27 26.34 14.56
C ARG A 237 3.26 26.00 15.66
N LEU A 238 2.31 25.10 15.39
CA LEU A 238 1.35 24.62 16.37
C LEU A 238 1.99 23.78 17.48
N ALA A 239 3.08 23.06 17.18
CA ALA A 239 3.82 22.26 18.16
C ALA A 239 4.72 23.09 19.07
N GLU A 240 5.20 24.26 18.62
CA GLU A 240 6.03 25.18 19.41
C GLU A 240 5.22 26.11 20.33
N ALA A 241 3.99 26.44 19.93
CA ALA A 241 3.06 27.28 20.70
C ALA A 241 2.74 26.84 22.16
N PRO A 242 2.84 25.56 22.59
CA PRO A 242 2.61 25.17 23.98
C PRO A 242 3.80 25.43 24.94
N VAL A 243 4.98 25.84 24.44
CA VAL A 243 6.22 25.85 25.24
C VAL A 243 6.51 27.19 25.95
N GLN A 244 5.74 28.27 25.71
CA GLN A 244 5.89 29.53 26.47
C GLN A 244 5.04 29.53 27.75
N GLY A 245 5.35 28.61 28.66
CA GLY A 245 4.94 28.69 30.06
C GLY A 245 5.84 29.67 30.81
N GLN A 246 5.25 30.79 31.25
CA GLN A 246 5.69 31.65 32.36
C GLN A 246 7.22 31.82 32.55
N ALA A 247 7.82 32.74 31.80
CA ALA A 247 9.04 33.40 32.24
C ALA A 247 8.65 34.57 33.15
N THR A 248 8.81 34.35 34.45
CA THR A 248 8.79 35.37 35.50
C THR A 248 9.75 36.50 35.15
N MET A 249 9.25 37.73 35.28
CA MET A 249 10.05 38.95 35.34
C MET A 249 11.09 38.86 36.45
N SER A 250 12.34 39.17 36.11
CA SER A 250 13.44 39.76 36.92
C SER A 250 14.67 39.68 35.99
N ASP A 251 15.54 40.66 35.79
CA ASP A 251 15.77 41.91 36.45
C ASP A 251 16.56 42.81 35.49
N THR A 252 16.38 44.11 35.64
CA THR A 252 17.11 45.16 34.92
C THR A 252 18.53 45.26 35.45
N SER A 253 19.53 45.36 34.57
CA SER A 253 20.77 46.07 34.88
C SER A 253 21.32 46.74 33.64
N ILE A 254 21.08 48.05 33.60
CA ILE A 254 21.67 49.04 32.71
C ILE A 254 22.89 49.62 33.45
N ALA A 255 24.06 49.65 32.80
CA ALA A 255 25.15 50.59 33.05
C ALA A 255 26.12 50.58 31.83
N PRO A 256 26.95 51.60 31.61
CA PRO A 256 26.66 52.69 30.68
C PRO A 256 27.63 52.79 29.48
N ASP A 257 27.19 53.53 28.47
CA ASP A 257 27.98 54.00 27.31
C ASP A 257 29.24 54.78 27.71
N ASP A 258 30.33 54.54 26.97
CA ASP A 258 31.34 55.57 26.68
C ASP A 258 31.81 55.40 25.21
N PRO A 259 32.01 56.50 24.44
CA PRO A 259 31.96 56.48 22.98
C PRO A 259 33.35 56.35 22.34
N ALA A 260 33.50 55.41 21.40
CA ALA A 260 34.68 55.35 20.52
C ALA A 260 34.25 55.20 19.04
N ASN A 261 34.50 56.28 18.29
CA ASN A 261 34.54 56.45 16.84
C ASN A 261 34.53 55.18 15.95
N PRO A 262 33.62 55.08 14.95
CA PRO A 262 33.73 54.09 13.88
C PRO A 262 34.65 54.57 12.72
N PRO A 263 35.45 53.69 12.09
CA PRO A 263 36.22 54.00 10.88
C PRO A 263 35.35 54.05 9.60
N PRO A 264 35.80 54.70 8.51
CA PRO A 264 34.93 55.18 7.43
C PRO A 264 34.46 54.10 6.45
N ALA A 265 33.24 54.29 5.94
CA ALA A 265 32.59 53.46 4.92
C ALA A 265 33.17 53.68 3.51
N GLN A 266 33.29 52.60 2.73
CA GLN A 266 33.65 52.63 1.31
C GLN A 266 32.41 52.90 0.42
N PRO A 267 32.55 53.58 -0.73
CA PRO A 267 31.42 54.00 -1.55
C PRO A 267 30.79 52.84 -2.34
N ILE A 268 29.48 52.64 -2.16
CA ILE A 268 28.65 51.73 -2.96
C ILE A 268 28.26 52.44 -4.26
N ILE A 269 28.61 51.84 -5.40
CA ILE A 269 28.21 52.26 -6.74
C ILE A 269 26.73 51.90 -6.94
N VAL A 270 25.85 52.90 -7.03
CA VAL A 270 24.43 52.71 -7.35
C VAL A 270 24.23 52.79 -8.87
N ARG A 271 23.80 51.68 -9.50
CA ARG A 271 23.20 51.70 -10.84
C ARG A 271 21.69 51.95 -10.70
N ARG A 272 21.20 53.01 -11.33
CA ARG A 272 19.75 53.36 -11.41
C ARG A 272 18.98 52.31 -12.22
N GLY A 273 17.93 51.74 -11.63
CA GLY A 273 16.89 50.95 -12.30
C GLY A 273 15.50 51.44 -11.89
N LEU A 274 14.54 51.41 -12.82
CA LEU A 274 13.18 51.97 -12.71
C LEU A 274 12.42 51.54 -11.44
N GLY A 275 11.76 52.50 -10.80
CA GLY A 275 11.19 52.39 -9.46
C GLY A 275 9.86 51.61 -9.35
N VAL A 276 9.74 50.90 -8.23
CA VAL A 276 8.64 50.04 -7.72
C VAL A 276 7.25 50.71 -7.70
N VAL A 277 7.18 52.03 -7.79
CA VAL A 277 5.92 52.80 -7.69
C VAL A 277 5.04 52.64 -8.95
N SER A 278 5.62 52.45 -10.13
CA SER A 278 4.85 52.27 -11.37
C SER A 278 4.16 50.90 -11.46
N ALA A 279 4.77 49.85 -10.89
CA ALA A 279 4.18 48.50 -10.85
C ALA A 279 2.94 48.42 -9.95
N PHE A 280 2.92 49.19 -8.85
CA PHE A 280 1.80 49.22 -7.91
C PHE A 280 0.55 49.88 -8.52
N VAL A 281 0.73 50.97 -9.26
CA VAL A 281 -0.39 51.69 -9.91
C VAL A 281 -1.05 50.85 -11.01
N VAL A 282 -0.25 50.11 -11.78
CA VAL A 282 -0.77 49.20 -12.83
C VAL A 282 -1.56 48.04 -12.21
N GLY A 283 -1.11 47.50 -11.07
CA GLY A 283 -1.81 46.43 -10.36
C GLY A 283 -3.18 46.86 -9.81
N VAL A 284 -3.27 48.07 -9.24
CA VAL A 284 -4.55 48.61 -8.73
C VAL A 284 -5.52 48.88 -9.88
N LEU A 285 -5.04 49.40 -11.02
CA LEU A 285 -5.88 49.65 -12.18
C LEU A 285 -6.46 48.34 -12.75
N ALA A 286 -5.66 47.27 -12.80
CA ALA A 286 -6.12 45.94 -13.24
C ALA A 286 -7.20 45.36 -12.31
N ALA A 287 -7.04 45.51 -10.99
CA ALA A 287 -8.02 45.03 -10.01
C ALA A 287 -9.38 45.75 -10.14
N VAL A 288 -9.38 47.05 -10.39
CA VAL A 288 -10.60 47.84 -10.61
C VAL A 288 -11.32 47.39 -11.89
N ILE A 289 -10.59 47.09 -12.96
CA ILE A 289 -11.16 46.60 -14.22
C ILE A 289 -11.81 45.22 -14.04
N VAL A 290 -11.17 44.31 -13.29
CA VAL A 290 -11.74 42.98 -12.99
C VAL A 290 -13.00 43.09 -12.14
N LEU A 291 -13.01 43.96 -11.13
CA LEU A 291 -14.19 44.19 -10.29
C LEU A 291 -15.36 44.79 -11.09
N ALA A 292 -15.07 45.74 -11.99
CA ALA A 292 -16.08 46.31 -12.88
C ALA A 292 -16.66 45.25 -13.83
N ALA A 293 -15.83 44.38 -14.40
CA ALA A 293 -16.28 43.27 -15.24
C ALA A 293 -17.17 42.27 -14.47
N ALA A 294 -16.82 41.97 -13.21
CA ALA A 294 -17.63 41.10 -12.35
C ALA A 294 -19.02 41.71 -12.07
N LEU A 295 -19.07 43.01 -11.74
CA LEU A 295 -20.33 43.74 -11.49
C LEU A 295 -21.20 43.87 -12.74
N ILE A 296 -20.61 44.06 -13.92
CA ILE A 296 -21.32 44.11 -15.20
C ILE A 296 -21.89 42.72 -15.57
N SER A 297 -21.22 41.64 -15.19
CA SER A 297 -21.65 40.26 -15.49
C SER A 297 -22.71 39.68 -14.53
N LEU A 298 -22.92 40.33 -13.37
CA LEU A 298 -23.84 39.88 -12.31
C LEU A 298 -25.30 39.57 -12.73
N PRO A 299 -25.94 40.30 -13.68
CA PRO A 299 -27.29 39.97 -14.13
C PRO A 299 -27.36 38.69 -14.98
N PHE A 300 -26.22 38.22 -15.50
CA PHE A 300 -26.13 37.00 -16.30
C PHE A 300 -25.82 35.75 -15.47
N TRP A 301 -25.65 35.89 -14.15
CA TRP A 301 -25.33 34.77 -13.26
C TRP A 301 -26.57 33.93 -12.90
N PRO A 302 -26.42 32.60 -12.68
CA PRO A 302 -27.50 31.73 -12.23
C PRO A 302 -28.08 32.18 -10.87
N GLN A 303 -29.39 32.01 -10.67
CA GLN A 303 -30.12 32.45 -9.46
C GLN A 303 -29.47 32.04 -8.13
N PRO A 304 -29.07 30.77 -7.90
CA PRO A 304 -28.47 30.38 -6.61
C PRO A 304 -27.13 31.06 -6.32
N ALA A 305 -26.36 31.44 -7.35
CA ALA A 305 -25.12 32.18 -7.18
C ALA A 305 -25.37 33.66 -6.83
N ARG A 306 -26.47 34.23 -7.32
CA ARG A 306 -26.91 35.58 -6.95
C ARG A 306 -27.41 35.64 -5.51
N ASP A 307 -28.11 34.60 -5.05
CA ASP A 307 -28.64 34.53 -3.69
C ASP A 307 -27.52 34.31 -2.65
N LEU A 308 -26.50 33.53 -2.99
CA LEU A 308 -25.25 33.39 -2.22
C LEU A 308 -24.46 34.70 -2.15
N TRP A 309 -24.32 35.43 -3.27
CA TRP A 309 -23.65 36.73 -3.28
C TRP A 309 -24.40 37.80 -2.46
N ARG A 310 -25.73 37.70 -2.35
CA ARG A 310 -26.57 38.58 -1.52
C ARG A 310 -26.67 38.15 -0.05
N GLY A 311 -26.12 36.99 0.33
CA GLY A 311 -25.97 36.58 1.72
C GLY A 311 -27.26 36.12 2.42
N GLN A 312 -28.27 35.61 1.71
CA GLN A 312 -29.49 35.08 2.35
C GLN A 312 -29.43 33.55 2.49
N ALA A 313 -29.25 33.06 3.73
CA ALA A 313 -29.24 31.64 4.08
C ALA A 313 -30.65 31.12 4.44
N ALA A 314 -30.96 29.89 4.00
CA ALA A 314 -32.20 29.17 4.33
C ALA A 314 -32.17 28.58 5.75
N ALA A 315 -33.32 28.54 6.43
CA ALA A 315 -33.46 28.16 7.85
C ALA A 315 -33.44 26.62 8.09
N PRO A 316 -32.96 26.14 9.27
CA PRO A 316 -32.83 24.71 9.57
C PRO A 316 -34.07 24.10 10.27
N THR A 317 -34.34 22.82 10.01
CA THR A 317 -35.34 21.97 10.70
C THR A 317 -34.76 21.32 11.96
N PRO A 318 -35.60 20.94 12.96
CA PRO A 318 -35.13 20.50 14.28
C PRO A 318 -34.70 19.02 14.33
N PRO A 319 -33.85 18.61 15.30
CA PRO A 319 -33.25 17.27 15.36
C PRO A 319 -34.14 16.24 16.06
N THR A 320 -34.13 15.01 15.55
CA THR A 320 -34.74 13.82 16.15
C THR A 320 -33.83 13.24 17.24
N SER A 321 -34.44 12.73 18.31
CA SER A 321 -33.83 12.26 19.55
C SER A 321 -32.74 11.18 19.36
N GLY A 322 -31.59 11.37 20.02
CA GLY A 322 -30.42 10.51 19.94
C GLY A 322 -30.64 9.11 20.52
N ILE A 323 -30.13 8.10 19.81
CA ILE A 323 -30.14 6.69 20.20
C ILE A 323 -29.04 6.46 21.25
N ASP A 324 -29.41 5.86 22.38
CA ASP A 324 -28.51 5.49 23.46
C ASP A 324 -27.61 4.31 23.03
N LEU A 325 -26.35 4.61 22.72
CA LEU A 325 -25.36 3.64 22.24
C LEU A 325 -24.97 2.60 23.30
N GLN A 326 -25.23 2.84 24.59
CA GLN A 326 -25.06 1.81 25.61
C GLN A 326 -26.21 0.80 25.58
N ALA A 327 -27.43 1.26 25.31
CA ALA A 327 -28.56 0.37 25.06
C ALA A 327 -28.36 -0.44 23.76
N VAL A 328 -27.87 0.18 22.69
CA VAL A 328 -27.60 -0.53 21.42
C VAL A 328 -26.44 -1.53 21.55
N ARG A 329 -25.41 -1.24 22.34
CA ARG A 329 -24.31 -2.19 22.59
C ARG A 329 -24.77 -3.35 23.46
N ALA A 330 -25.57 -3.07 24.50
CA ALA A 330 -26.19 -4.10 25.32
C ALA A 330 -27.11 -4.99 24.47
N ASP A 331 -27.94 -4.38 23.61
CA ASP A 331 -28.81 -5.03 22.63
C ASP A 331 -28.02 -5.84 21.59
N ALA A 332 -26.88 -5.33 21.10
CA ALA A 332 -26.03 -6.07 20.15
C ALA A 332 -25.38 -7.29 20.80
N THR A 333 -24.94 -7.20 22.07
CA THR A 333 -24.43 -8.35 22.81
C THR A 333 -25.52 -9.34 23.22
N THR A 334 -26.72 -8.88 23.60
CA THR A 334 -27.85 -9.77 23.87
C THR A 334 -28.37 -10.42 22.60
N VAL A 335 -28.38 -9.74 21.46
CA VAL A 335 -28.72 -10.32 20.14
C VAL A 335 -27.66 -11.30 19.67
N ALA A 336 -26.36 -11.00 19.84
CA ALA A 336 -25.29 -11.94 19.50
C ALA A 336 -25.31 -13.19 20.38
N ASN A 337 -25.50 -13.03 21.69
CA ASN A 337 -25.63 -14.15 22.62
C ASN A 337 -26.93 -14.92 22.40
N ALA A 338 -28.05 -14.25 22.11
CA ALA A 338 -29.31 -14.91 21.76
C ALA A 338 -29.24 -15.64 20.42
N ALA A 339 -28.45 -15.15 19.46
CA ALA A 339 -28.21 -15.85 18.19
C ALA A 339 -27.34 -17.10 18.40
N VAL A 340 -26.31 -17.03 19.25
CA VAL A 340 -25.49 -18.19 19.63
C VAL A 340 -26.29 -19.20 20.45
N ASP A 341 -27.10 -18.74 21.41
CA ASP A 341 -27.99 -19.60 22.21
C ASP A 341 -29.13 -20.18 21.37
N GLY A 342 -29.63 -19.43 20.39
CA GLY A 342 -30.59 -19.90 19.39
C GLY A 342 -30.00 -20.99 18.51
N ALA A 343 -28.78 -20.79 17.98
CA ALA A 343 -28.05 -21.80 17.22
C ALA A 343 -27.73 -23.04 18.06
N ARG A 344 -27.40 -22.86 19.34
CA ARG A 344 -27.14 -23.96 20.28
C ARG A 344 -28.42 -24.73 20.64
N LYS A 345 -29.54 -24.04 20.88
CA LYS A 345 -30.86 -24.66 21.10
C LYS A 345 -31.35 -25.40 19.87
N GLU A 346 -31.15 -24.84 18.68
CA GLU A 346 -31.46 -25.49 17.41
C GLU A 346 -30.60 -26.74 17.20
N LEU A 347 -29.29 -26.67 17.48
CA LEU A 347 -28.41 -27.83 17.40
C LEU A 347 -28.79 -28.92 18.41
N THR A 348 -29.16 -28.52 19.63
CA THR A 348 -29.61 -29.44 20.68
C THR A 348 -30.96 -30.06 20.33
N ALA A 349 -31.90 -29.29 19.79
CA ALA A 349 -33.20 -29.78 19.32
C ALA A 349 -33.04 -30.75 18.14
N ARG A 350 -32.09 -30.50 17.23
CA ARG A 350 -31.74 -31.44 16.15
C ARG A 350 -31.09 -32.71 16.67
N LEU A 351 -30.26 -32.62 17.71
CA LEU A 351 -29.70 -33.80 18.38
C LEU A 351 -30.79 -34.61 19.10
N ASP A 352 -31.71 -33.95 19.79
CA ASP A 352 -32.85 -34.60 20.45
C ASP A 352 -33.83 -35.21 19.44
N ASP A 353 -34.05 -34.55 18.29
CA ASP A 353 -34.86 -35.09 17.19
C ASP A 353 -34.18 -36.29 16.54
N LEU A 354 -32.86 -36.24 16.33
CA LEU A 354 -32.07 -37.39 15.87
C LEU A 354 -32.11 -38.53 16.89
N GLU A 355 -32.00 -38.25 18.18
CA GLU A 355 -32.08 -39.27 19.23
C GLU A 355 -33.50 -39.85 19.34
N LYS A 356 -34.55 -39.03 19.20
CA LYS A 356 -35.94 -39.50 19.13
C LYS A 356 -36.21 -40.32 17.88
N ARG A 357 -35.67 -39.95 16.72
CA ARG A 357 -35.77 -40.74 15.48
C ARG A 357 -35.00 -42.05 15.62
N LEU A 358 -33.82 -42.03 16.21
CA LEU A 358 -33.05 -43.24 16.50
C LEU A 358 -33.78 -44.15 17.49
N ARG A 359 -34.38 -43.58 18.53
CA ARG A 359 -35.23 -44.31 19.49
C ARG A 359 -36.50 -44.84 18.84
N ALA A 360 -37.17 -44.07 17.99
CA ALA A 360 -38.36 -44.50 17.26
C ALA A 360 -38.03 -45.61 16.26
N VAL A 361 -36.87 -45.55 15.59
CA VAL A 361 -36.37 -46.63 14.72
C VAL A 361 -36.00 -47.88 15.55
N SER A 362 -35.38 -47.70 16.73
CA SER A 362 -35.10 -48.81 17.63
C SER A 362 -36.35 -49.39 18.30
N ALA A 363 -37.38 -48.56 18.55
CA ALA A 363 -38.64 -48.95 19.14
C ALA A 363 -39.54 -49.63 18.11
N THR A 364 -39.56 -49.18 16.84
CA THR A 364 -40.17 -49.92 15.74
C THR A 364 -39.45 -51.24 15.44
N ALA A 365 -38.15 -51.34 15.73
CA ALA A 365 -37.43 -52.61 15.75
C ALA A 365 -37.77 -53.49 16.98
N ALA A 366 -38.23 -52.90 18.09
CA ALA A 366 -38.56 -53.59 19.36
C ALA A 366 -40.06 -53.87 19.57
N GLU A 367 -40.97 -53.14 18.91
CA GLU A 367 -42.43 -53.27 18.91
C GLU A 367 -42.95 -54.26 17.87
N ARG A 368 -42.04 -54.87 17.09
CA ARG A 368 -42.34 -56.17 16.48
C ARG A 368 -42.78 -57.08 17.63
N PRO A 369 -43.99 -57.69 17.60
CA PRO A 369 -44.40 -58.56 18.69
C PRO A 369 -43.29 -59.58 18.90
N ALA A 370 -42.85 -59.71 20.15
CA ALA A 370 -42.05 -60.84 20.59
C ALA A 370 -42.90 -62.12 20.55
N ALA A 371 -43.43 -62.46 19.38
CA ALA A 371 -43.73 -63.82 19.00
C ALA A 371 -42.39 -64.41 18.53
N SER A 372 -41.80 -65.16 19.45
CA SER A 372 -40.79 -66.19 19.25
C SER A 372 -39.41 -65.77 18.71
N ALA A 373 -38.54 -65.39 19.67
CA ALA A 373 -37.11 -65.76 19.66
C ALA A 373 -36.90 -67.29 19.79
N GLY A 374 -37.69 -68.10 19.08
CA GLY A 374 -37.65 -69.54 19.15
C GLY A 374 -38.34 -70.15 17.94
N HIS A 375 -37.55 -70.55 16.94
CA HIS A 375 -37.86 -71.57 15.93
C HIS A 375 -39.35 -71.94 15.81
N ASP A 376 -40.16 -71.14 15.10
CA ASP A 376 -41.57 -71.46 14.92
C ASP A 376 -41.73 -72.52 13.79
N PRO A 377 -42.39 -73.66 14.06
CA PRO A 377 -42.64 -74.77 13.14
C PRO A 377 -43.45 -74.41 11.89
N SER A 378 -43.82 -73.15 11.69
CA SER A 378 -44.55 -72.66 10.50
C SER A 378 -43.68 -72.67 9.24
N ILE A 379 -42.38 -72.38 9.33
CA ILE A 379 -41.48 -72.52 8.17
C ILE A 379 -41.25 -73.99 7.84
N ALA A 380 -41.18 -74.87 8.85
CA ALA A 380 -41.08 -76.31 8.63
C ALA A 380 -42.38 -76.90 8.05
N ASP A 381 -43.55 -76.47 8.55
CA ASP A 381 -44.87 -76.83 8.04
C ASP A 381 -45.06 -76.33 6.60
N LEU A 382 -44.70 -75.08 6.31
CA LEU A 382 -44.71 -74.53 4.94
C LEU A 382 -43.75 -75.28 4.01
N LYS A 383 -42.56 -75.68 4.48
CA LYS A 383 -41.62 -76.49 3.69
C LYS A 383 -42.20 -77.88 3.39
N SER A 384 -42.82 -78.53 4.36
CA SER A 384 -43.51 -79.83 4.15
C SER A 384 -44.75 -79.72 3.26
N ARG A 385 -45.49 -78.60 3.31
CA ARG A 385 -46.65 -78.35 2.45
C ARG A 385 -46.24 -78.03 1.03
N VAL A 386 -45.10 -77.36 0.83
CA VAL A 386 -44.50 -77.13 -0.49
C VAL A 386 -43.96 -78.43 -1.07
N GLU A 387 -43.23 -79.24 -0.31
CA GLU A 387 -42.79 -80.58 -0.77
C GLU A 387 -43.96 -81.52 -1.06
N ALA A 388 -45.05 -81.46 -0.27
CA ALA A 388 -46.27 -82.23 -0.53
C ALA A 388 -47.07 -81.73 -1.76
N LEU A 389 -46.94 -80.45 -2.12
CA LEU A 389 -47.54 -79.87 -3.32
C LEU A 389 -46.71 -80.16 -4.57
N GLU A 390 -45.38 -80.18 -4.46
CA GLU A 390 -44.47 -80.55 -5.55
C GLU A 390 -44.53 -82.04 -5.90
N GLN A 391 -44.85 -82.91 -4.94
CA GLN A 391 -44.99 -84.36 -5.16
C GLN A 391 -46.37 -84.81 -5.66
N ARG A 392 -47.34 -83.88 -5.84
CA ARG A 392 -48.69 -84.25 -6.29
C ARG A 392 -48.71 -84.40 -7.82
N PRO A 393 -48.92 -85.60 -8.39
CA PRO A 393 -48.99 -85.76 -9.83
C PRO A 393 -50.28 -85.13 -10.36
N ALA A 394 -50.19 -84.47 -11.52
CA ALA A 394 -51.34 -83.92 -12.22
C ALA A 394 -52.32 -85.04 -12.61
N ALA A 395 -53.42 -85.15 -11.87
CA ALA A 395 -54.57 -85.97 -12.24
C ALA A 395 -55.72 -85.07 -12.69
N SER A 396 -56.13 -85.29 -13.94
CA SER A 396 -57.28 -84.69 -14.61
C SER A 396 -58.60 -85.14 -13.99
N GLY A 397 -59.58 -84.23 -13.92
CA GLY A 397 -61.00 -84.59 -13.94
C GLY A 397 -61.87 -84.04 -12.80
N ALA A 398 -62.92 -83.32 -13.22
CA ALA A 398 -64.19 -83.04 -12.53
C ALA A 398 -64.29 -81.83 -11.57
N ALA A 399 -65.12 -80.89 -12.02
CA ALA A 399 -66.04 -79.93 -11.37
C ALA A 399 -65.88 -79.51 -9.88
N PRO A 400 -66.27 -78.25 -9.57
CA PRO A 400 -65.70 -77.48 -8.47
C PRO A 400 -66.40 -77.74 -7.14
N THR A 401 -65.61 -77.96 -6.09
CA THR A 401 -66.00 -77.70 -4.70
C THR A 401 -65.34 -76.37 -4.31
N PRO A 402 -66.05 -75.41 -3.69
CA PRO A 402 -65.49 -74.10 -3.40
C PRO A 402 -64.44 -74.26 -2.28
N ALA A 403 -63.17 -74.09 -2.63
CA ALA A 403 -62.14 -73.85 -1.63
C ALA A 403 -62.43 -72.48 -0.96
N PRO A 404 -62.28 -72.35 0.37
CA PRO A 404 -62.46 -71.07 1.04
C PRO A 404 -61.51 -70.06 0.40
N SER A 405 -62.08 -68.90 0.11
CA SER A 405 -61.42 -67.80 -0.60
C SER A 405 -60.09 -67.45 0.07
N ASN A 406 -58.98 -67.63 -0.65
CA ASN A 406 -57.60 -67.30 -0.24
C ASN A 406 -57.36 -65.76 -0.11
N VAL A 407 -58.43 -65.01 0.10
CA VAL A 407 -58.50 -63.54 0.14
C VAL A 407 -57.73 -62.98 1.33
N GLU A 408 -57.59 -63.73 2.42
CA GLU A 408 -56.70 -63.35 3.53
C GLU A 408 -55.22 -63.42 3.13
N ALA A 409 -54.78 -64.49 2.45
CA ALA A 409 -53.40 -64.64 2.01
C ALA A 409 -53.01 -63.60 0.94
N GLU A 410 -53.91 -63.30 0.00
CA GLU A 410 -53.70 -62.22 -0.99
C GLU A 410 -53.63 -60.83 -0.34
N LYS A 411 -54.42 -60.59 0.71
CA LYS A 411 -54.34 -59.34 1.49
C LYS A 411 -53.01 -59.23 2.26
N GLU A 412 -52.52 -60.30 2.88
CA GLU A 412 -51.23 -60.31 3.56
C GLU A 412 -50.06 -60.07 2.59
N ILE A 413 -50.07 -60.71 1.41
CA ILE A 413 -49.05 -60.49 0.37
C ILE A 413 -49.07 -59.03 -0.11
N ALA A 414 -50.25 -58.43 -0.27
CA ALA A 414 -50.38 -57.03 -0.66
C ALA A 414 -49.84 -56.06 0.42
N VAL A 415 -50.04 -56.39 1.70
CA VAL A 415 -49.50 -55.63 2.83
C VAL A 415 -47.98 -55.73 2.90
N LEU A 416 -47.43 -56.95 2.84
CA LEU A 416 -45.98 -57.19 2.85
C LEU A 416 -45.28 -56.53 1.64
N THR A 417 -45.91 -56.53 0.47
CA THR A 417 -45.38 -55.86 -0.72
C THR A 417 -45.29 -54.33 -0.52
N ARG A 418 -46.28 -53.72 0.15
CA ARG A 418 -46.24 -52.30 0.53
C ARG A 418 -45.16 -52.01 1.56
N GLU A 419 -45.00 -52.87 2.57
CA GLU A 419 -43.95 -52.70 3.57
C GLU A 419 -42.55 -52.80 2.97
N ILE A 420 -42.31 -53.76 2.06
CA ILE A 420 -41.04 -53.88 1.36
C ILE A 420 -40.78 -52.66 0.48
N ALA A 421 -41.80 -52.11 -0.18
CA ALA A 421 -41.66 -50.87 -0.95
C ALA A 421 -41.31 -49.67 -0.05
N ALA A 422 -41.94 -49.57 1.14
CA ALA A 422 -41.65 -48.53 2.12
C ALA A 422 -40.23 -48.66 2.72
N LEU A 423 -39.77 -49.88 2.98
CA LEU A 423 -38.41 -50.18 3.45
C LEU A 423 -37.35 -49.83 2.39
N ARG A 424 -37.63 -50.14 1.12
CA ARG A 424 -36.73 -49.74 0.01
C ARG A 424 -36.65 -48.22 -0.15
N ALA A 425 -37.77 -47.51 0.01
CA ALA A 425 -37.78 -46.06 -0.05
C ALA A 425 -37.00 -45.41 1.11
N THR A 426 -37.12 -45.96 2.32
CA THR A 426 -36.37 -45.49 3.50
C THR A 426 -34.86 -45.77 3.38
N LEU A 427 -34.47 -46.94 2.86
CA LEU A 427 -33.07 -47.24 2.56
C LEU A 427 -32.49 -46.26 1.52
N GLY A 428 -33.22 -45.98 0.44
CA GLY A 428 -32.79 -45.00 -0.56
C GLY A 428 -32.66 -43.57 0.00
N ALA A 429 -33.55 -43.18 0.92
CA ALA A 429 -33.45 -41.90 1.63
C ALA A 429 -32.25 -41.85 2.57
N LEU A 430 -31.92 -42.97 3.24
CA LEU A 430 -30.74 -43.06 4.10
C LEU A 430 -29.45 -42.94 3.28
N ASP A 431 -29.36 -43.63 2.13
CA ASP A 431 -28.21 -43.56 1.23
C ASP A 431 -27.98 -42.14 0.71
N GLN A 432 -29.06 -41.43 0.35
CA GLN A 432 -28.99 -40.02 -0.05
C GLN A 432 -28.53 -39.11 1.09
N ALA A 433 -28.99 -39.35 2.32
CA ALA A 433 -28.56 -38.59 3.49
C ALA A 433 -27.06 -38.81 3.80
N VAL A 434 -26.58 -40.05 3.70
CA VAL A 434 -25.16 -40.40 3.90
C VAL A 434 -24.28 -39.78 2.80
N ALA A 435 -24.73 -39.82 1.54
CA ALA A 435 -24.04 -39.15 0.45
C ALA A 435 -23.94 -37.63 0.68
N SER A 436 -25.04 -36.98 1.08
CA SER A 436 -25.06 -35.56 1.39
C SER A 436 -24.13 -35.19 2.56
N GLN A 437 -24.08 -36.01 3.62
CA GLN A 437 -23.13 -35.80 4.72
C GLN A 437 -21.67 -35.95 4.28
N ARG A 438 -21.37 -36.91 3.41
CA ARG A 438 -20.01 -37.11 2.87
C ARG A 438 -19.55 -35.91 2.05
N ASP A 439 -20.43 -35.37 1.22
CA ASP A 439 -20.14 -34.17 0.41
C ASP A 439 -19.94 -32.93 1.29
N GLN A 440 -20.76 -32.76 2.33
CA GLN A 440 -20.57 -31.68 3.31
C GLN A 440 -19.26 -31.81 4.09
N ALA A 441 -18.89 -33.02 4.52
CA ALA A 441 -17.62 -33.27 5.22
C ALA A 441 -16.41 -32.98 4.31
N LYS A 442 -16.49 -33.33 3.03
CA LYS A 442 -15.45 -33.01 2.05
C LYS A 442 -15.34 -31.49 1.83
N ALA A 443 -16.47 -30.79 1.69
CA ALA A 443 -16.49 -29.33 1.55
C ALA A 443 -15.90 -28.61 2.78
N LEU A 444 -16.19 -29.09 3.99
CA LEU A 444 -15.58 -28.60 5.24
C LEU A 444 -14.06 -28.84 5.27
N SER A 445 -13.61 -30.03 4.87
CA SER A 445 -12.17 -30.35 4.80
C SER A 445 -11.44 -29.46 3.79
N ASP A 446 -12.02 -29.25 2.61
CA ASP A 446 -11.44 -28.40 1.56
C ASP A 446 -11.41 -26.93 2.01
N ALA A 447 -12.46 -26.45 2.70
CA ALA A 447 -12.51 -25.10 3.27
C ALA A 447 -11.47 -24.89 4.38
N VAL A 448 -11.24 -25.88 5.24
CA VAL A 448 -10.18 -25.83 6.28
C VAL A 448 -8.79 -25.83 5.63
N GLY A 449 -8.55 -26.66 4.60
CA GLY A 449 -7.30 -26.65 3.84
C GLY A 449 -7.03 -25.32 3.14
N ALA A 450 -8.06 -24.73 2.52
CA ALA A 450 -7.97 -23.40 1.90
C ALA A 450 -7.67 -22.31 2.94
N ARG A 451 -8.29 -22.37 4.12
CA ARG A 451 -8.03 -21.41 5.21
C ARG A 451 -6.61 -21.52 5.75
N ASN A 452 -6.12 -22.74 5.99
CA ASN A 452 -4.76 -22.98 6.49
C ASN A 452 -3.70 -22.51 5.47
N SER A 453 -3.91 -22.76 4.18
CA SER A 453 -3.00 -22.26 3.13
C SER A 453 -3.02 -20.74 3.01
N GLY A 454 -4.21 -20.10 3.16
CA GLY A 454 -4.34 -18.65 3.21
C GLY A 454 -3.62 -18.03 4.42
N GLU A 455 -3.75 -18.64 5.60
CA GLU A 455 -3.08 -18.19 6.83
C GLU A 455 -1.56 -18.35 6.73
N GLN A 456 -1.07 -19.46 6.15
CA GLN A 456 0.36 -19.68 5.91
C GLN A 456 0.95 -18.66 4.91
N LYS A 457 0.21 -18.33 3.84
CA LYS A 457 0.59 -17.27 2.90
C LYS A 457 0.62 -15.90 3.57
N ALA A 458 -0.39 -15.58 4.39
CA ALA A 458 -0.44 -14.33 5.15
C ALA A 458 0.73 -14.20 6.14
N MET A 459 1.10 -15.29 6.83
CA MET A 459 2.23 -15.31 7.75
C MET A 459 3.57 -15.16 7.01
N THR A 460 3.72 -15.75 5.83
CA THR A 460 4.92 -15.61 4.97
C THR A 460 5.04 -14.19 4.43
N ALA A 461 3.93 -13.59 3.99
CA ALA A 461 3.88 -12.19 3.57
C ALA A 461 4.22 -11.23 4.72
N ALA A 462 3.68 -11.45 5.92
CA ALA A 462 3.99 -10.66 7.11
C ALA A 462 5.48 -10.75 7.47
N ARG A 463 6.07 -11.95 7.42
CA ARG A 463 7.52 -12.15 7.63
C ARG A 463 8.34 -11.42 6.58
N ALA A 464 7.96 -11.50 5.30
CA ALA A 464 8.64 -10.76 4.22
C ALA A 464 8.60 -9.24 4.46
N SER A 465 7.43 -8.70 4.80
CA SER A 465 7.27 -7.26 5.11
C SER A 465 8.11 -6.81 6.31
N MET A 466 8.23 -7.63 7.36
CA MET A 466 9.11 -7.33 8.49
C MET A 466 10.59 -7.31 8.08
N VAL A 467 11.05 -8.29 7.30
CA VAL A 467 12.44 -8.32 6.79
C VAL A 467 12.72 -7.12 5.89
N ILE A 468 11.78 -6.71 5.03
CA ILE A 468 11.91 -5.50 4.20
C ILE A 468 12.05 -4.24 5.08
N GLY A 469 11.20 -4.09 6.09
CA GLY A 469 11.24 -2.94 7.00
C GLY A 469 12.55 -2.86 7.78
N LEU A 470 13.05 -4.00 8.27
CA LEU A 470 14.35 -4.07 8.95
C LEU A 470 15.52 -3.82 8.00
N ALA A 471 15.48 -4.34 6.77
CA ALA A 471 16.48 -4.06 5.75
C ALA A 471 16.55 -2.57 5.40
N ALA A 472 15.40 -1.89 5.23
CA ALA A 472 15.37 -0.46 4.95
C ALA A 472 15.96 0.38 6.10
N ARG A 473 15.67 0.00 7.35
CA ARG A 473 16.22 0.66 8.54
C ARG A 473 17.73 0.41 8.70
N LEU A 474 18.17 -0.81 8.42
CA LEU A 474 19.58 -1.17 8.38
C LEU A 474 20.33 -0.39 7.28
N ALA A 475 19.72 -0.23 6.10
CA ALA A 475 20.25 0.58 5.01
C ALA A 475 20.50 2.03 5.45
N GLY A 476 19.50 2.66 6.07
CA GLY A 476 19.65 4.01 6.61
C GLY A 476 20.75 4.12 7.66
N SER A 477 20.92 3.10 8.49
CA SER A 477 21.95 3.07 9.54
C SER A 477 23.37 2.92 8.95
N ILE A 478 23.53 2.07 7.93
CA ILE A 478 24.78 1.89 7.18
C ILE A 478 25.15 3.17 6.42
N ASP A 479 24.17 3.82 5.77
CA ASP A 479 24.39 5.06 5.02
C ASP A 479 24.75 6.23 5.94
N ALA A 480 24.13 6.31 7.12
CA ALA A 480 24.46 7.30 8.16
C ALA A 480 25.76 6.97 8.92
N GLY A 481 26.24 5.74 8.83
CA GLY A 481 27.43 5.25 9.53
C GLY A 481 27.26 5.12 11.04
N VAL A 482 26.04 4.82 11.50
CA VAL A 482 25.71 4.64 12.92
C VAL A 482 25.66 3.15 13.29
N PRO A 483 25.85 2.80 14.58
CA PRO A 483 25.65 1.43 15.06
C PRO A 483 24.25 0.92 14.76
N PHE A 484 24.14 -0.36 14.37
CA PHE A 484 22.89 -1.01 13.95
C PHE A 484 22.62 -2.34 14.68
N ALA A 485 23.23 -2.52 15.85
CA ALA A 485 22.98 -3.67 16.72
C ALA A 485 21.48 -3.86 17.09
N PRO A 486 20.68 -2.81 17.37
CA PRO A 486 19.25 -2.97 17.63
C PRO A 486 18.51 -3.61 16.45
N GLU A 487 18.80 -3.19 15.22
CA GLU A 487 18.18 -3.68 13.99
C GLU A 487 18.58 -5.14 13.73
N LEU A 488 19.85 -5.49 13.97
CA LEU A 488 20.34 -6.85 13.80
C LEU A 488 19.74 -7.82 14.84
N ASN A 489 19.56 -7.37 16.08
CA ASN A 489 18.91 -8.13 17.14
C ASN A 489 17.44 -8.43 16.82
N LEU A 490 16.75 -7.54 16.10
CA LEU A 490 15.38 -7.78 15.63
C LEU A 490 15.32 -8.77 14.47
N LEU A 491 16.40 -8.87 13.68
CA LEU A 491 16.49 -9.82 12.56
C LEU A 491 16.85 -11.24 13.03
N GLN A 492 17.50 -11.37 14.19
CA GLN A 492 18.03 -12.63 14.70
C GLN A 492 16.95 -13.70 15.01
N PRO A 493 15.79 -13.37 15.63
CA PRO A 493 14.67 -14.30 15.77
C PRO A 493 14.09 -14.74 14.42
N LEU A 494 14.09 -13.82 13.43
CA LEU A 494 13.60 -14.10 12.09
C LEU A 494 14.56 -14.97 11.26
N ALA A 495 15.83 -15.07 11.68
CA ALA A 495 16.80 -16.00 11.09
C ALA A 495 16.67 -17.44 11.64
N GLN A 496 15.91 -17.64 12.73
CA GLN A 496 15.69 -18.99 13.26
C GLN A 496 14.87 -19.83 12.27
N GLY A 497 15.47 -20.92 11.80
CA GLY A 497 14.88 -21.78 10.75
C GLY A 497 15.14 -21.31 9.32
N ASP A 498 16.02 -20.34 9.09
CA ASP A 498 16.37 -19.81 7.77
C ASP A 498 17.88 -19.63 7.61
N ALA A 499 18.51 -20.59 6.94
CA ALA A 499 19.97 -20.63 6.79
C ALA A 499 20.52 -19.39 6.06
N LYS A 500 19.81 -18.86 5.06
CA LYS A 500 20.26 -17.69 4.29
C LYS A 500 20.21 -16.41 5.11
N LEU A 501 19.13 -16.21 5.87
CA LEU A 501 19.08 -15.08 6.82
C LEU A 501 20.15 -15.20 7.90
N GLY A 502 20.42 -16.42 8.40
CA GLY A 502 21.47 -16.67 9.37
C GLY A 502 22.87 -16.29 8.88
N GLU A 503 23.20 -16.63 7.62
CA GLU A 503 24.46 -16.23 6.98
C GLU A 503 24.60 -14.70 6.89
N ILE A 504 23.54 -14.02 6.46
CA ILE A 504 23.53 -12.55 6.34
C ILE A 504 23.70 -11.87 7.70
N VAL A 505 23.00 -12.35 8.74
CA VAL A 505 23.15 -11.83 10.11
C VAL A 505 24.58 -12.00 10.60
N THR A 506 25.16 -13.18 10.37
CA THR A 506 26.53 -13.51 10.78
C THR A 506 27.56 -12.61 10.08
N ALA A 507 27.36 -12.31 8.80
CA ALA A 507 28.24 -11.41 8.04
C ALA A 507 28.20 -9.95 8.54
N LEU A 508 27.06 -9.50 9.07
CA LEU A 508 26.86 -8.15 9.58
C LEU A 508 27.26 -7.98 11.05
N GLN A 509 27.30 -9.07 11.81
CA GLN A 509 27.60 -9.09 13.25
C GLN A 509 28.87 -8.31 13.65
N PRO A 510 30.02 -8.41 12.93
CA PRO A 510 31.25 -7.73 13.34
C PRO A 510 31.14 -6.20 13.33
N TYR A 511 30.24 -5.64 12.52
CA TYR A 511 30.09 -4.20 12.33
C TYR A 511 28.94 -3.60 13.14
N ALA A 512 28.10 -4.43 13.77
CA ALA A 512 26.85 -4.00 14.36
C ALA A 512 27.01 -3.01 15.52
N GLN A 513 28.05 -3.19 16.36
CA GLN A 513 28.29 -2.37 17.55
C GLN A 513 28.95 -1.04 17.24
N THR A 514 29.82 -1.00 16.23
CA THR A 514 30.58 0.20 15.86
C THR A 514 29.94 0.98 14.70
N GLY A 515 29.08 0.33 13.92
CA GLY A 515 28.69 0.80 12.60
C GLY A 515 29.82 0.61 11.58
N VAL A 516 29.54 0.98 10.34
CA VAL A 516 30.52 1.11 9.25
C VAL A 516 30.71 2.59 8.92
N ALA A 517 31.87 2.96 8.36
CA ALA A 517 32.07 4.35 7.93
C ALA A 517 31.04 4.72 6.85
N SER A 518 30.39 5.88 7.00
CA SER A 518 29.48 6.40 5.96
C SER A 518 30.27 6.82 4.73
N ARG A 519 29.58 6.92 3.57
CA ARG A 519 30.19 7.46 2.35
C ARG A 519 30.79 8.85 2.59
N ALA A 520 30.06 9.72 3.27
CA ALA A 520 30.52 11.07 3.57
C ALA A 520 31.78 11.07 4.45
N ALA A 521 31.84 10.19 5.46
CA ALA A 521 33.04 10.06 6.30
C ALA A 521 34.25 9.50 5.54
N LEU A 522 34.03 8.58 4.59
CA LEU A 522 35.10 8.06 3.73
C LEU A 522 35.63 9.13 2.77
N ASP A 523 34.74 9.95 2.22
CA ASP A 523 35.06 11.07 1.33
C ASP A 523 35.82 12.17 2.08
N GLU A 524 35.35 12.57 3.26
CA GLU A 524 36.00 13.59 4.10
C GLU A 524 37.40 13.15 4.57
N ALA A 525 37.59 11.87 4.89
CA ALA A 525 38.88 11.34 5.33
C ALA A 525 39.88 11.15 4.17
N PHE A 526 39.41 11.08 2.92
CA PHE A 526 40.25 10.69 1.79
C PHE A 526 41.34 11.70 1.41
N PRO A 527 41.12 13.03 1.39
CA PRO A 527 42.16 14.01 1.06
C PRO A 527 43.40 13.92 1.96
N ALA A 528 43.20 13.65 3.26
CA ALA A 528 44.30 13.46 4.21
C ALA A 528 45.10 12.19 3.91
N VAL A 529 44.41 11.11 3.55
CA VAL A 529 45.01 9.82 3.14
C VAL A 529 45.78 9.98 1.83
N ALA A 530 45.21 10.66 0.84
CA ALA A 530 45.86 10.92 -0.44
C ALA A 530 47.15 11.75 -0.27
N LYS A 531 47.11 12.78 0.58
CA LYS A 531 48.29 13.59 0.89
C LYS A 531 49.38 12.77 1.59
N ALA A 532 49.00 11.91 2.54
CA ALA A 532 49.93 11.04 3.25
C ALA A 532 50.54 9.96 2.34
N ALA A 533 49.71 9.35 1.47
CA ALA A 533 50.16 8.36 0.50
C ALA A 533 51.14 8.98 -0.51
N LEU A 534 50.88 10.19 -1.00
CA LEU A 534 51.81 10.91 -1.89
C LEU A 534 53.12 11.27 -1.19
N ALA A 535 53.08 11.64 0.10
CA ALA A 535 54.28 11.91 0.88
C ALA A 535 55.12 10.65 1.12
N GLU A 536 54.48 9.49 1.33
CA GLU A 536 55.15 8.20 1.45
C GLU A 536 55.76 7.74 0.12
N ASP A 537 55.06 7.93 -1.00
CA ASP A 537 55.57 7.63 -2.35
C ASP A 537 56.84 8.43 -2.68
N VAL A 538 56.85 9.73 -2.34
CA VAL A 538 58.00 10.63 -2.56
C VAL A 538 59.16 10.36 -1.58
N ALA A 539 58.88 9.81 -0.39
CA ALA A 539 59.90 9.51 0.62
C ALA A 539 60.64 8.20 0.35
N ASP A 540 59.99 7.24 -0.31
CA ASP A 540 60.59 5.95 -0.70
C ASP A 540 61.16 5.98 -2.13
N ASP A 541 60.75 6.96 -2.96
CA ASP A 541 61.47 7.34 -4.17
C ASP A 541 62.87 7.83 -3.77
N SER A 542 63.82 6.90 -3.84
CA SER A 542 65.26 7.12 -3.71
C SER A 542 65.69 8.46 -4.32
N TYR A 543 65.87 9.42 -3.43
CA TYR A 543 66.70 10.61 -3.53
C TYR A 543 67.89 10.39 -4.49
N GLY A 544 68.03 11.19 -5.56
CA GLY A 544 69.33 11.40 -6.23
C GLY A 544 69.38 11.34 -7.77
N GLU A 545 69.01 10.24 -8.42
CA GLU A 545 69.57 10.00 -9.77
C GLU A 545 68.86 10.69 -10.95
N ARG A 546 67.67 11.28 -10.76
CA ARG A 546 66.91 11.85 -11.90
C ARG A 546 66.52 13.32 -11.77
N LEU A 547 66.59 13.91 -10.57
CA LEU A 547 66.17 15.30 -10.35
C LEU A 547 67.16 16.34 -10.93
N MET A 548 68.42 15.95 -11.15
CA MET A 548 69.44 16.82 -11.77
C MET A 548 69.47 16.75 -13.30
N GLY A 549 68.48 16.11 -13.94
CA GLY A 549 68.40 15.99 -15.40
C GLY A 549 67.37 16.89 -16.09
N LYS A 550 66.43 17.50 -15.36
CA LYS A 550 65.24 18.15 -15.98
C LYS A 550 64.84 19.52 -15.40
N LEU A 551 65.79 20.29 -14.88
CA LEU A 551 65.63 21.73 -14.61
C LEU A 551 65.57 22.61 -15.89
N ARG A 552 65.08 22.09 -17.02
CA ARG A 552 64.83 22.87 -18.24
C ARG A 552 63.45 22.57 -18.81
N GLY A 553 62.53 23.49 -18.57
CA GLY A 553 61.19 23.53 -19.18
C GLY A 553 60.09 23.81 -18.16
N LEU A 554 60.14 24.92 -17.42
CA LEU A 554 59.32 26.11 -17.69
C LEU A 554 57.81 25.81 -17.85
N VAL A 555 57.07 26.20 -16.81
CA VAL A 555 55.64 26.58 -16.82
C VAL A 555 54.64 25.46 -17.15
N SER A 556 54.05 24.86 -16.12
CA SER A 556 52.77 24.15 -16.25
C SER A 556 51.72 24.84 -15.40
N LEU A 557 50.80 25.53 -16.08
CA LEU A 557 49.58 26.08 -15.53
C LEU A 557 48.73 24.96 -14.92
N ARG A 558 48.11 25.26 -13.78
CA ARG A 558 46.98 24.52 -13.21
C ARG A 558 45.94 24.26 -14.31
N ARG A 559 45.77 23.00 -14.72
CA ARG A 559 44.76 22.56 -15.69
C ARG A 559 43.76 21.66 -14.98
N VAL A 560 42.51 22.12 -14.96
CA VAL A 560 41.35 21.37 -14.50
C VAL A 560 40.91 20.48 -15.67
N GLY A 561 40.90 19.16 -15.46
CA GLY A 561 40.47 18.19 -16.46
C GLY A 561 41.37 16.97 -16.53
N ASP A 562 40.74 15.81 -16.31
CA ASP A 562 41.19 14.41 -16.48
C ASP A 562 42.61 14.22 -17.04
N VAL A 563 43.52 13.75 -16.18
CA VAL A 563 44.92 13.46 -16.54
C VAL A 563 45.04 11.97 -16.94
N PRO A 564 45.38 11.65 -18.20
CA PRO A 564 45.77 10.30 -18.57
C PRO A 564 47.20 10.03 -18.11
N GLY A 565 47.37 9.09 -17.18
CA GLY A 565 48.68 8.63 -16.71
C GLY A 565 48.54 7.63 -15.56
N ASP A 566 49.44 6.63 -15.49
CA ASP A 566 49.46 5.59 -14.45
C ASP A 566 50.20 6.02 -13.17
N THR A 567 50.38 7.33 -12.96
CA THR A 567 51.08 7.87 -11.79
C THR A 567 50.25 7.72 -10.52
N THR A 568 50.91 7.60 -9.37
CA THR A 568 50.29 7.52 -8.03
C THR A 568 49.31 8.68 -7.81
N GLU A 569 49.70 9.90 -8.17
CA GLU A 569 48.86 11.11 -8.10
C GLU A 569 47.60 11.00 -8.98
N ALA A 570 47.71 10.50 -10.21
CA ALA A 570 46.56 10.34 -11.10
C ALA A 570 45.60 9.24 -10.60
N LYS A 571 46.11 8.17 -10.00
CA LYS A 571 45.29 7.13 -9.36
C LYS A 571 44.55 7.65 -8.13
N LEU A 572 45.22 8.44 -7.29
CA LEU A 572 44.61 9.08 -6.11
C LEU A 572 43.53 10.10 -6.52
N ALA A 573 43.79 10.93 -7.52
CA ALA A 573 42.80 11.89 -8.02
C ALA A 573 41.58 11.19 -8.65
N ARG A 574 41.77 10.08 -9.39
CA ARG A 574 40.67 9.26 -9.92
C ARG A 574 39.90 8.55 -8.81
N ALA A 575 40.56 8.15 -7.73
CA ALA A 575 39.90 7.56 -6.56
C ALA A 575 39.04 8.59 -5.83
N GLU A 576 39.53 9.83 -5.64
CA GLU A 576 38.76 10.94 -5.07
C GLU A 576 37.53 11.26 -5.93
N GLN A 577 37.70 11.34 -7.25
CA GLN A 577 36.59 11.54 -8.17
C GLN A 577 35.56 10.39 -8.09
N ALA A 578 36.02 9.15 -7.96
CA ALA A 578 35.13 7.99 -7.80
C ALA A 578 34.33 8.07 -6.47
N LEU A 579 34.95 8.52 -5.37
CA LEU A 579 34.28 8.72 -4.08
C LEU A 579 33.20 9.80 -4.17
N HIS A 580 33.51 10.96 -4.77
CA HIS A 580 32.54 12.02 -5.00
C HIS A 580 31.39 11.56 -5.91
N ALA A 581 31.67 10.72 -6.90
CA ALA A 581 30.66 10.10 -7.76
C ALA A 581 29.83 9.01 -7.05
N GLY A 582 30.22 8.60 -5.84
CA GLY A 582 29.56 7.56 -5.06
C GLY A 582 29.99 6.13 -5.37
N ASP A 583 31.04 5.94 -6.18
CA ASP A 583 31.60 4.65 -6.54
C ASP A 583 32.78 4.27 -5.61
N ILE A 584 32.43 3.85 -4.40
CA ILE A 584 33.41 3.43 -3.38
C ILE A 584 34.18 2.18 -3.84
N ALA A 585 33.55 1.28 -4.59
CA ALA A 585 34.20 0.06 -5.08
C ALA A 585 35.36 0.39 -6.02
N LYS A 586 35.12 1.27 -7.00
CA LYS A 586 36.16 1.75 -7.91
C LYS A 586 37.25 2.54 -7.19
N ALA A 587 36.90 3.35 -6.20
CA ALA A 587 37.90 4.05 -5.38
C ALA A 587 38.80 3.08 -4.63
N VAL A 588 38.24 2.03 -4.02
CA VAL A 588 38.99 0.98 -3.32
C VAL A 588 39.92 0.23 -4.28
N GLU A 589 39.46 -0.12 -5.49
CA GLU A 589 40.32 -0.76 -6.50
C GLU A 589 41.50 0.12 -6.92
N LEU A 590 41.25 1.41 -7.15
CA LEU A 590 42.30 2.37 -7.50
C LEU A 590 43.33 2.53 -6.38
N VAL A 591 42.88 2.60 -5.12
CA VAL A 591 43.76 2.70 -3.94
C VAL A 591 44.53 1.39 -3.71
N LYS A 592 43.92 0.22 -3.95
CA LYS A 592 44.61 -1.09 -3.92
C LYS A 592 45.65 -1.25 -5.04
N SER A 593 45.50 -0.51 -6.14
CA SER A 593 46.43 -0.51 -7.27
C SER A 593 47.63 0.44 -7.10
N LEU A 594 47.75 1.10 -5.95
CA LEU A 594 48.87 1.97 -5.62
C LEU A 594 50.12 1.14 -5.26
N PRO A 595 51.33 1.73 -5.39
CA PRO A 595 52.56 1.06 -4.98
C PRO A 595 52.55 0.65 -3.50
N PRO A 596 53.17 -0.48 -3.13
CA PRO A 596 53.12 -1.04 -1.77
C PRO A 596 53.71 -0.13 -0.69
N GLN A 597 54.56 0.82 -1.06
CA GLN A 597 55.10 1.85 -0.16
C GLN A 597 54.04 2.79 0.43
N THR A 598 52.90 2.96 -0.24
CA THR A 598 51.79 3.81 0.21
C THR A 598 50.83 3.10 1.19
N ASN A 599 51.07 1.82 1.49
CA ASN A 599 50.18 1.01 2.32
C ASN A 599 50.05 1.55 3.74
N LYS A 600 51.09 2.18 4.28
CA LYS A 600 51.06 2.71 5.65
C LYS A 600 50.01 3.82 5.80
N ALA A 601 49.89 4.71 4.82
CA ALA A 601 48.85 5.74 4.78
C ALA A 601 47.46 5.19 4.41
N THR A 602 47.37 4.20 3.51
CA THR A 602 46.08 3.80 2.90
C THR A 602 45.36 2.65 3.62
N THR A 603 46.06 1.79 4.36
CA THR A 603 45.49 0.56 4.96
C THR A 603 44.29 0.84 5.88
N ALA A 604 44.37 1.87 6.73
CA ALA A 604 43.30 2.19 7.67
C ALA A 604 42.02 2.67 6.97
N TRP A 605 42.17 3.43 5.87
CA TRP A 605 41.05 3.87 5.05
C TRP A 605 40.47 2.71 4.23
N LEU A 606 41.32 1.88 3.64
CA LEU A 606 40.92 0.68 2.90
C LEU A 606 40.11 -0.28 3.78
N ALA A 607 40.53 -0.51 5.03
CA ALA A 607 39.79 -1.36 5.96
C ALA A 607 38.37 -0.84 6.24
N LYS A 608 38.20 0.48 6.40
CA LYS A 608 36.89 1.12 6.60
C LYS A 608 36.03 1.06 5.34
N ALA A 609 36.62 1.27 4.16
CA ALA A 609 35.92 1.21 2.88
C ALA A 609 35.50 -0.22 2.53
N ASP A 610 36.36 -1.22 2.76
CA ASP A 610 36.04 -2.64 2.58
C ASP A 610 34.95 -3.11 3.55
N ALA A 611 34.96 -2.63 4.80
CA ALA A 611 33.89 -2.89 5.77
C ALA A 611 32.54 -2.30 5.30
N HIS A 612 32.53 -1.07 4.79
CA HIS A 612 31.33 -0.46 4.21
C HIS A 612 30.79 -1.26 3.02
N LEU A 613 31.67 -1.67 2.09
CA LEU A 613 31.30 -2.49 0.93
C LEU A 613 30.78 -3.87 1.33
N ALA A 614 31.40 -4.52 2.33
CA ALA A 614 30.94 -5.80 2.86
C ALA A 614 29.53 -5.69 3.45
N ALA A 615 29.29 -4.67 4.29
CA ALA A 615 27.98 -4.42 4.87
C ALA A 615 26.91 -4.14 3.79
N LYS A 616 27.25 -3.34 2.77
CA LYS A 616 26.35 -3.04 1.65
C LYS A 616 26.01 -4.28 0.82
N ARG A 617 26.97 -5.16 0.54
CA ARG A 617 26.71 -6.44 -0.14
C ARG A 617 25.76 -7.33 0.66
N SER A 618 25.98 -7.46 1.97
CA SER A 618 25.08 -8.24 2.84
C SER A 618 23.67 -7.64 2.90
N LEU A 619 23.55 -6.31 2.85
CA LEU A 619 22.26 -5.63 2.76
C LEU A 619 21.55 -5.89 1.43
N ASP A 620 22.27 -5.86 0.30
CA ASP A 620 21.70 -6.16 -1.02
C ASP A 620 21.21 -7.62 -1.08
N GLN A 621 21.96 -8.55 -0.47
CA GLN A 621 21.54 -9.95 -0.30
C GLN A 621 20.27 -10.05 0.55
N LEU A 622 20.16 -9.27 1.63
CA LEU A 622 18.97 -9.22 2.49
C LEU A 622 17.75 -8.71 1.73
N ALA A 623 17.90 -7.63 0.97
CA ALA A 623 16.83 -7.04 0.16
C ALA A 623 16.35 -8.04 -0.92
N GLY A 624 17.29 -8.66 -1.65
CA GLY A 624 16.97 -9.70 -2.63
C GLY A 624 16.28 -10.91 -2.01
N TYR A 625 16.70 -11.32 -0.82
CA TYR A 625 16.05 -12.39 -0.07
C TYR A 625 14.60 -12.04 0.31
N ALA A 626 14.38 -10.82 0.79
CA ALA A 626 13.06 -10.36 1.20
C ALA A 626 12.07 -10.27 0.02
N VAL A 627 12.55 -9.87 -1.16
CA VAL A 627 11.77 -9.88 -2.40
C VAL A 627 11.39 -11.31 -2.80
N ASN A 628 12.30 -12.27 -2.68
CA ASN A 628 12.02 -13.68 -2.96
C ASN A 628 10.97 -14.26 -1.99
N LEU A 629 11.05 -13.92 -0.70
CA LEU A 629 10.03 -14.31 0.28
C LEU A 629 8.65 -13.74 -0.05
N LEU A 630 8.59 -12.48 -0.51
CA LEU A 630 7.33 -11.85 -0.92
C LEU A 630 6.77 -12.47 -2.21
N GLY A 631 7.65 -12.88 -3.13
CA GLY A 631 7.29 -13.62 -4.34
C GLY A 631 6.71 -15.01 -4.02
N ALA A 632 7.28 -15.72 -3.03
CA ALA A 632 6.78 -17.02 -2.58
C ALA A 632 5.43 -16.95 -1.82
N ALA A 633 5.03 -15.75 -1.37
CA ALA A 633 3.78 -15.54 -0.65
C ALA A 633 2.58 -15.21 -1.57
N ARG A 634 2.83 -14.86 -2.83
CA ARG A 634 1.80 -14.71 -3.88
C ARG A 634 1.42 -16.10 -4.39
#